data_AF-A0AAU9W497-F1
#
_entry.id   AF-A0AAU9W497-F1
#
_cell.length_a   1.000
_cell.length_b   1.000
_cell.length_c   1.000
_cell.angle_alpha   90.00
_cell.angle_beta   90.00
_cell.angle_gamma   90.00
#
_symmetry.space_group_name_H-M   'P 1'
#
loop_
_entity.id
_entity.type
_entity.pdbx_description
1 polymer ?
#
loop_
_entity_poly.entity_id
_entity_poly.type
_entity_poly.pdbx_seq_one_letter_code
_entity_poly.pdbx_strand_id
1 'polypeptide(L)'
;MHTARLETLRSFMLKDLNRISIFGLRAPNIEILFKSLNLAWISRLLTVYRHSSETWKSIPNHLFEKFGGLNFLLHCNYDNKLLAKFSLPLFYRQILMNFLELKTLYRPNYLSDLLLFNNKEIKIDGNSIFYSNWSEKAVLTIQDLHDCNGKFLSFQTFQQRYNIKSIPKYLLEKARTNNSHQERVICLCN
;
A
#
# COMPACT_ATOMS: atom_id res chain seq x y z
N MET A 1 -3.83 8.78 -4.84
CA MET A 1 -2.88 9.90 -4.86
C MET A 1 -3.11 10.61 -6.17
N HIS A 2 -3.63 11.85 -6.13
CA HIS A 2 -3.85 12.62 -7.35
C HIS A 2 -2.54 12.77 -8.13
N THR A 3 -2.59 12.64 -9.45
CA THR A 3 -1.45 12.82 -10.37
C THR A 3 -0.67 14.11 -10.10
N ALA A 4 -1.38 15.20 -9.76
CA ALA A 4 -0.78 16.48 -9.35
C ALA A 4 0.19 16.37 -8.15
N ARG A 5 -0.05 15.45 -7.20
CA ARG A 5 0.83 15.24 -6.03
C ARG A 5 2.12 14.48 -6.41
N LEU A 6 2.04 13.57 -7.37
CA LEU A 6 3.22 12.89 -7.94
C LEU A 6 4.07 13.85 -8.76
N GLU A 7 3.43 14.74 -9.52
CA GLU A 7 4.12 15.80 -10.27
C GLU A 7 4.82 16.79 -9.35
N THR A 8 4.23 17.08 -8.19
CA THR A 8 4.85 17.90 -7.15
C THR A 8 6.11 17.22 -6.58
N LEU A 9 6.03 15.94 -6.21
CA LEU A 9 7.20 15.16 -5.75
C LEU A 9 8.29 15.08 -6.83
N ARG A 10 7.88 14.87 -8.09
CA ARG A 10 8.79 14.89 -9.24
C ARG A 10 9.44 16.27 -9.41
N SER A 11 8.69 17.35 -9.25
CA SER A 11 9.21 18.73 -9.32
C SER A 11 10.23 19.00 -8.22
N PHE A 12 9.99 18.54 -6.99
CA PHE A 12 10.98 18.63 -5.91
C PHE A 12 12.27 17.89 -6.25
N MET A 13 12.18 16.65 -6.73
CA MET A 13 13.38 15.90 -7.16
C MET A 13 14.11 16.54 -8.34
N LEU A 14 13.38 17.13 -9.29
CA LEU A 14 13.97 17.86 -10.43
C LEU A 14 14.65 19.16 -9.99
N LYS A 15 14.17 19.82 -8.92
CA LYS A 15 14.86 20.98 -8.32
C LYS A 15 16.16 20.56 -7.65
N ASP A 16 16.18 19.41 -6.98
CA ASP A 16 17.39 18.85 -6.37
C ASP A 16 18.41 18.41 -7.44
N LEU A 17 17.94 17.90 -8.59
CA LEU A 17 18.78 17.61 -9.77
C LEU A 17 19.55 18.81 -10.31
N ASN A 18 18.94 20.01 -10.29
CA ASN A 18 19.59 21.24 -10.77
C ASN A 18 20.64 21.80 -9.77
N ARG A 19 20.69 21.30 -8.53
CA ARG A 19 21.65 21.74 -7.51
C ARG A 19 22.91 20.89 -7.42
N ILE A 20 22.92 19.69 -8.01
CA ILE A 20 24.01 18.73 -7.80
C ILE A 20 24.97 18.81 -8.98
N SER A 21 26.05 19.59 -8.83
CA SER A 21 27.23 19.49 -9.68
C SER A 21 28.06 18.30 -9.23
N ILE A 22 28.10 17.24 -10.03
CA ILE A 22 29.06 16.15 -9.80
C ILE A 22 30.34 16.53 -10.56
N PHE A 23 31.44 16.80 -9.83
CA PHE A 23 32.76 17.14 -10.38
C PHE A 23 32.82 18.34 -11.36
N GLY A 24 31.92 19.32 -11.25
CA GLY A 24 31.91 20.49 -12.13
C GLY A 24 31.30 20.24 -13.53
N LEU A 25 30.94 19.00 -13.85
CA LEU A 25 29.99 18.74 -14.93
C LEU A 25 28.57 19.06 -14.44
N ARG A 26 27.81 19.81 -15.24
CA ARG A 26 26.35 19.95 -15.09
C ARG A 26 25.63 18.66 -15.51
N ALA A 27 26.09 17.52 -15.00
CA ALA A 27 25.48 16.23 -15.25
C ALA A 27 24.52 15.89 -14.10
N PRO A 28 23.26 15.53 -14.38
CA PRO A 28 22.33 15.11 -13.34
C PRO A 28 22.84 13.85 -12.64
N ASN A 29 22.65 13.75 -11.33
CA ASN A 29 22.92 12.52 -10.59
C ASN A 29 22.09 11.37 -11.18
N ILE A 30 22.77 10.31 -11.65
CA ILE A 30 22.16 9.16 -12.31
C ILE A 30 21.15 8.43 -11.43
N GLU A 31 21.38 8.38 -10.12
CA GLU A 31 20.46 7.78 -9.16
C GLU A 31 19.16 8.57 -9.09
N ILE A 32 19.25 9.90 -9.07
CA ILE A 32 18.08 10.78 -9.03
C ILE A 32 17.33 10.74 -10.36
N LEU A 33 18.05 10.62 -11.49
CA LEU A 33 17.45 10.40 -12.80
C LEU A 33 16.64 9.10 -12.82
N PHE A 34 17.20 8.00 -12.31
CA PHE A 34 16.52 6.72 -12.23
C PHE A 34 15.30 6.76 -11.29
N LYS A 35 15.42 7.38 -10.11
CA LYS A 35 14.29 7.62 -9.20
C LYS A 35 13.19 8.45 -9.87
N SER A 36 13.55 9.49 -10.61
CA SER A 36 12.61 10.34 -11.35
C SER A 36 11.88 9.58 -12.46
N LEU A 37 12.59 8.70 -13.18
CA LEU A 37 11.99 7.82 -14.18
C LEU A 37 10.99 6.85 -13.55
N ASN A 38 11.34 6.25 -12.40
CA ASN A 38 10.44 5.34 -11.68
C ASN A 38 9.16 6.04 -11.21
N LEU A 39 9.24 7.29 -10.75
CA LEU A 39 8.05 8.09 -10.42
C LEU A 39 7.19 8.41 -11.65
N ALA A 40 7.82 8.69 -12.79
CA ALA A 40 7.09 8.92 -14.05
C ALA A 40 6.28 7.69 -14.45
N TRP A 41 6.81 6.48 -14.21
CA TRP A 41 6.06 5.24 -14.43
C TRP A 41 4.84 5.10 -13.52
N ILE A 42 4.95 5.44 -12.24
CA ILE A 42 3.78 5.46 -11.33
C ILE A 42 2.70 6.38 -11.90
N SER A 43 3.10 7.59 -12.32
CA SER A 43 2.17 8.56 -12.89
C SER A 43 1.47 7.99 -14.14
N ARG A 44 2.22 7.37 -15.06
CA ARG A 44 1.67 6.73 -16.27
C ARG A 44 0.70 5.60 -15.95
N LEU A 45 1.03 4.76 -14.96
CA LEU A 45 0.17 3.64 -14.54
C LEU A 45 -1.15 4.13 -13.93
N LEU A 46 -1.11 5.24 -13.18
CA LEU A 46 -2.29 5.85 -12.57
C LEU A 46 -3.12 6.75 -13.52
N THR A 47 -2.58 7.14 -14.67
CA THR A 47 -3.23 8.10 -15.58
C THR A 47 -4.39 7.46 -16.31
N VAL A 48 -5.63 7.90 -16.10
CA VAL A 48 -6.80 7.38 -16.83
C VAL A 48 -7.02 8.18 -18.12
N TYR A 49 -6.99 7.53 -19.28
CA TYR A 49 -7.27 8.16 -20.58
C TYR A 49 -8.73 7.92 -21.02
N ARG A 50 -9.48 9.00 -21.29
CA ARG A 50 -10.93 8.92 -21.63
C ARG A 50 -11.26 8.22 -22.96
N HIS A 51 -10.29 8.06 -23.86
CA HIS A 51 -10.56 7.66 -25.26
C HIS A 51 -9.65 6.55 -25.80
N SER A 52 -8.84 5.90 -24.96
CA SER A 52 -7.99 4.79 -25.41
C SER A 52 -8.25 3.53 -24.59
N SER A 53 -8.25 2.37 -25.27
CA SER A 53 -8.24 1.08 -24.58
C SER A 53 -6.91 0.94 -23.85
N GLU A 54 -6.93 0.95 -22.51
CA GLU A 54 -5.74 0.86 -21.67
C GLU A 54 -5.16 -0.58 -21.60
N THR A 55 -5.23 -1.34 -22.70
CA THR A 55 -4.88 -2.77 -22.76
C THR A 55 -3.44 -3.04 -22.33
N TRP A 56 -2.52 -2.10 -22.56
CA TRP A 56 -1.14 -2.21 -22.10
C TRP A 56 -1.01 -2.22 -20.56
N LYS A 57 -2.00 -1.72 -19.83
CA LYS A 57 -2.05 -1.77 -18.36
C LYS A 57 -2.65 -3.05 -17.81
N SER A 58 -3.20 -3.94 -18.64
CA SER A 58 -3.84 -5.16 -18.14
C SER A 58 -2.89 -6.00 -17.27
N ILE A 59 -1.64 -6.15 -17.71
CA ILE A 59 -0.61 -6.87 -16.95
C ILE A 59 -0.30 -6.20 -15.60
N PRO A 60 0.12 -4.92 -15.53
CA PRO A 60 0.39 -4.30 -14.25
C PRO A 60 -0.85 -4.21 -13.35
N ASN A 61 -2.03 -3.95 -13.91
CA ASN A 61 -3.27 -3.91 -13.13
C ASN A 61 -3.55 -5.26 -12.46
N HIS A 62 -3.42 -6.35 -13.21
CA HIS A 62 -3.56 -7.70 -12.66
C HIS A 62 -2.50 -8.00 -11.59
N LEU A 63 -1.24 -7.60 -11.81
CA LEU A 63 -0.17 -7.79 -10.82
C LEU A 63 -0.45 -7.04 -9.51
N PHE A 64 -1.09 -5.88 -9.57
CA PHE A 64 -1.38 -5.06 -8.39
C PHE A 64 -2.73 -5.35 -7.74
N GLU A 65 -3.62 -6.09 -8.39
CA GLU A 65 -4.96 -6.43 -7.89
C GLU A 65 -4.92 -7.12 -6.52
N LYS A 66 -3.93 -8.01 -6.31
CA LYS A 66 -3.69 -8.69 -5.03
C LYS A 66 -3.41 -7.75 -3.85
N PHE A 67 -3.08 -6.49 -4.12
CA PHE A 67 -2.86 -5.46 -3.13
C PHE A 67 -4.02 -4.44 -3.05
N GLY A 68 -5.11 -4.62 -3.80
CA GLY A 68 -6.17 -3.62 -3.97
C GLY A 68 -5.87 -2.59 -5.05
N GLY A 69 -4.91 -2.89 -5.93
CA GLY A 69 -4.47 -2.01 -7.02
C GLY A 69 -3.35 -1.05 -6.60
N LEU A 70 -2.64 -0.54 -7.61
CA LEU A 70 -1.47 0.33 -7.41
C LEU A 70 -1.82 1.58 -6.61
N ASN A 71 -2.93 2.25 -6.95
CA ASN A 71 -3.33 3.48 -6.27
C ASN A 71 -3.53 3.25 -4.78
N PHE A 72 -4.18 2.16 -4.37
CA PHE A 72 -4.40 1.85 -2.96
C PHE A 72 -3.07 1.54 -2.26
N LEU A 73 -2.25 0.65 -2.84
CA LEU A 73 -0.95 0.26 -2.28
C LEU A 73 -0.03 1.46 -1.99
N LEU A 74 -0.02 2.49 -2.83
CA LEU A 74 0.80 3.70 -2.60
C LEU A 74 0.41 4.47 -1.33
N HIS A 75 -0.84 4.36 -0.86
CA HIS A 75 -1.25 4.96 0.42
C HIS A 75 -0.93 4.06 1.61
N CYS A 76 -0.85 2.74 1.44
CA CYS A 76 -0.56 1.80 2.51
C CYS A 76 0.83 2.03 3.14
N ASN A 77 0.97 1.61 4.40
CA ASN A 77 2.24 1.58 5.12
C ASN A 77 3.01 0.27 4.83
N TYR A 78 3.34 -0.01 3.58
CA TYR A 78 4.01 -1.26 3.20
C TYR A 78 5.52 -1.23 3.45
N ASP A 79 6.16 -2.40 3.45
CA ASP A 79 7.60 -2.56 3.55
C ASP A 79 8.19 -3.44 2.42
N ASN A 80 9.52 -3.52 2.38
CA ASN A 80 10.23 -4.36 1.41
C ASN A 80 9.92 -5.86 1.61
N LYS A 81 9.58 -6.30 2.84
CA LYS A 81 9.26 -7.70 3.12
C LYS A 81 7.99 -8.14 2.39
N LEU A 82 6.95 -7.29 2.41
CA LEU A 82 5.76 -7.51 1.59
C LEU A 82 6.15 -7.62 0.11
N LEU A 83 6.89 -6.65 -0.43
CA LEU A 83 7.24 -6.63 -1.85
C LEU A 83 8.14 -7.80 -2.30
N ALA A 84 8.99 -8.29 -1.41
CA ALA A 84 9.86 -9.44 -1.65
C ALA A 84 9.10 -10.76 -1.63
N LYS A 85 8.12 -10.91 -0.72
CA LYS A 85 7.28 -12.11 -0.60
C LYS A 85 6.48 -12.37 -1.87
N PHE A 86 6.00 -11.32 -2.51
CA PHE A 86 5.29 -11.44 -3.77
C PHE A 86 6.27 -11.52 -4.94
N SER A 87 5.99 -12.41 -5.89
CA SER A 87 6.70 -12.57 -7.17
C SER A 87 6.48 -11.39 -8.15
N LEU A 88 6.55 -10.15 -7.64
CA LEU A 88 6.54 -8.95 -8.48
C LEU A 88 7.83 -8.90 -9.31
N PRO A 89 7.74 -8.62 -10.62
CA PRO A 89 8.91 -8.34 -11.44
C PRO A 89 9.78 -7.24 -10.82
N LEU A 90 11.11 -7.38 -10.94
CA LEU A 90 12.09 -6.48 -10.35
C LEU A 90 11.81 -5.01 -10.68
N PHE A 91 11.38 -4.73 -11.91
CA PHE A 91 10.98 -3.40 -12.36
C PHE A 91 9.93 -2.76 -11.45
N TYR A 92 8.81 -3.43 -11.19
CA TYR A 92 7.74 -2.89 -10.35
C TYR A 92 8.14 -2.79 -8.87
N ARG A 93 8.95 -3.75 -8.39
CA ARG A 93 9.51 -3.70 -7.04
C ARG A 93 10.38 -2.46 -6.85
N GLN A 94 11.26 -2.18 -7.80
CA GLN A 94 12.15 -1.02 -7.75
C GLN A 94 11.37 0.31 -7.80
N ILE A 95 10.29 0.37 -8.60
CA ILE A 95 9.40 1.53 -8.63
C ILE A 95 8.78 1.79 -7.25
N LEU A 96 8.24 0.74 -6.60
CA LEU A 96 7.60 0.86 -5.29
C LEU A 96 8.60 1.15 -4.16
N MET A 97 9.81 0.62 -4.24
CA MET A 97 10.88 0.90 -3.28
C MET A 97 11.35 2.35 -3.36
N ASN A 98 11.59 2.87 -4.57
CA ASN A 98 11.96 4.26 -4.76
C ASN A 98 10.84 5.20 -4.28
N PHE A 99 9.58 4.83 -4.52
CA PHE A 99 8.45 5.59 -3.99
C PHE A 99 8.38 5.56 -2.45
N LEU A 100 8.63 4.40 -1.84
CA LEU A 100 8.61 4.24 -0.38
C LEU A 100 9.70 5.08 0.30
N GLU A 101 10.90 5.11 -0.28
CA GLU A 101 12.00 5.96 0.18
C GLU A 101 11.58 7.43 0.19
N LEU A 102 11.01 7.92 -0.92
CA LEU A 102 10.55 9.31 -1.03
C LEU A 102 9.37 9.61 -0.11
N LYS A 103 8.43 8.67 0.02
CA LYS A 103 7.32 8.77 0.96
C LYS A 103 7.86 8.96 2.38
N THR A 104 8.89 8.21 2.77
CA THR A 104 9.51 8.29 4.10
C THR A 104 10.25 9.62 4.31
N LEU A 105 11.02 10.07 3.32
CA LEU A 105 11.84 11.29 3.41
C LEU A 105 11.01 12.57 3.46
N TYR A 106 10.01 12.69 2.59
CA TYR A 106 9.30 13.96 2.38
C TYR A 106 7.90 13.98 2.99
N ARG A 107 7.35 12.83 3.43
CA ARG A 107 5.97 12.75 3.89
C ARG A 107 5.70 11.57 4.83
N PRO A 108 6.13 11.63 6.11
CA PRO A 108 5.59 10.72 7.12
C PRO A 108 4.07 10.90 7.17
N ASN A 109 3.34 9.97 6.56
CA ASN A 109 1.92 10.11 6.32
C ASN A 109 1.19 9.23 7.32
N TYR A 110 0.86 9.78 8.49
CA TYR A 110 0.16 9.10 9.59
C TYR A 110 -1.14 8.39 9.15
N LEU A 111 -1.81 8.92 8.11
CA LEU A 111 -2.98 8.28 7.51
C LEU A 111 -2.69 6.89 6.93
N SER A 112 -1.45 6.63 6.51
CA SER A 112 -1.02 5.33 6.01
C SER A 112 -1.00 4.29 7.12
N ASP A 113 -0.70 4.72 8.36
CA ASP A 113 -0.61 3.84 9.53
C ASP A 113 -2.00 3.39 9.98
N LEU A 114 -3.04 4.19 9.67
CA LEU A 114 -4.42 3.86 9.94
C LEU A 114 -5.02 2.86 8.95
N LEU A 115 -4.41 2.66 7.77
CA LEU A 115 -4.92 1.70 6.78
C LEU A 115 -4.65 0.26 7.25
N LEU A 116 -5.67 -0.59 7.21
CA LEU A 116 -5.60 -1.98 7.66
C LEU A 116 -4.68 -2.84 6.80
N PHE A 117 -4.78 -2.65 5.48
CA PHE A 117 -4.19 -3.57 4.51
C PHE A 117 -2.83 -3.12 4.00
N ASN A 118 -2.02 -4.11 3.60
CA ASN A 118 -0.64 -3.93 3.15
C ASN A 118 0.19 -3.08 4.12
N ASN A 119 -0.10 -3.20 5.42
CA ASN A 119 0.50 -2.40 6.47
C ASN A 119 1.55 -3.24 7.20
N LYS A 120 2.77 -2.71 7.30
CA LYS A 120 3.94 -3.35 7.91
C LYS A 120 3.86 -3.42 9.43
N GLU A 121 2.86 -2.81 10.06
CA GLU A 121 2.61 -2.89 11.50
C GLU A 121 1.37 -3.76 11.81
N ILE A 122 0.43 -3.87 10.87
CA ILE A 122 -0.79 -4.68 11.02
C ILE A 122 -0.59 -6.01 10.31
N LYS A 123 -0.28 -7.05 11.08
CA LYS A 123 0.07 -8.37 10.56
C LYS A 123 -0.77 -9.46 11.16
N ILE A 124 -1.05 -10.46 10.35
CA ILE A 124 -1.49 -11.77 10.78
C ILE A 124 -0.34 -12.73 10.46
N ASP A 125 0.16 -13.42 11.47
CA ASP A 125 1.26 -14.40 11.33
C ASP A 125 2.53 -13.81 10.74
N GLY A 126 2.88 -12.59 11.18
CA GLY A 126 4.03 -11.88 10.65
C GLY A 126 3.88 -11.43 9.19
N ASN A 127 2.69 -11.55 8.59
CA ASN A 127 2.40 -11.12 7.23
C ASN A 127 1.32 -10.04 7.22
N SER A 128 1.56 -8.96 6.48
CA SER A 128 0.50 -8.01 6.15
C SER A 128 -0.51 -8.64 5.19
N ILE A 129 -1.75 -8.19 5.24
CA ILE A 129 -2.88 -8.79 4.53
C ILE A 129 -3.57 -7.80 3.60
N PHE A 130 -4.31 -8.30 2.61
CA PHE A 130 -5.29 -7.55 1.84
C PHE A 130 -6.51 -8.44 1.58
N TYR A 131 -7.70 -7.93 1.88
CA TYR A 131 -8.97 -8.64 1.67
C TYR A 131 -9.86 -7.82 0.73
N SER A 132 -10.04 -8.31 -0.49
CA SER A 132 -10.88 -7.66 -1.50
C SER A 132 -12.32 -7.51 -1.02
N ASN A 133 -12.89 -8.55 -0.41
CA ASN A 133 -14.27 -8.53 0.10
C ASN A 133 -14.52 -7.50 1.22
N TRP A 134 -13.50 -7.11 1.99
CA TRP A 134 -13.59 -6.03 2.98
C TRP A 134 -13.40 -4.68 2.29
N SER A 135 -12.41 -4.58 1.41
CA SER A 135 -12.14 -3.38 0.62
C SER A 135 -13.35 -2.95 -0.23
N GLU A 136 -14.04 -3.89 -0.87
CA GLU A 136 -15.26 -3.67 -1.65
C GLU A 136 -16.43 -3.14 -0.80
N LYS A 137 -16.39 -3.36 0.51
CA LYS A 137 -17.35 -2.83 1.49
C LYS A 137 -16.84 -1.57 2.19
N ALA A 138 -15.76 -0.96 1.66
CA ALA A 138 -15.12 0.23 2.19
C ALA A 138 -14.56 0.09 3.62
N VAL A 139 -14.28 -1.14 4.09
CA VAL A 139 -13.57 -1.38 5.35
C VAL A 139 -12.07 -1.29 5.06
N LEU A 140 -11.47 -0.11 5.29
CA LEU A 140 -10.10 0.19 4.84
C LEU A 140 -9.17 0.62 5.98
N THR A 141 -9.72 1.17 7.05
CA THR A 141 -9.00 1.80 8.15
C THR A 141 -9.33 1.16 9.50
N ILE A 142 -8.46 1.35 10.49
CA ILE A 142 -8.72 0.94 11.88
C ILE A 142 -10.04 1.56 12.39
N GLN A 143 -10.34 2.80 11.98
CA GLN A 143 -11.57 3.50 12.39
C GLN A 143 -12.83 2.81 11.88
N ASP A 144 -12.77 2.14 10.73
CA ASP A 144 -13.91 1.37 10.21
C ASP A 144 -14.25 0.15 11.09
N LEU A 145 -13.33 -0.24 11.98
CA LEU A 145 -13.53 -1.29 12.97
C LEU A 145 -14.14 -0.77 14.28
N HIS A 146 -14.36 0.55 14.43
CA HIS A 146 -14.87 1.16 15.65
C HIS A 146 -16.36 1.54 15.54
N ASP A 147 -17.00 1.66 16.70
CA ASP A 147 -18.31 2.31 16.86
C ASP A 147 -18.16 3.83 17.03
N CYS A 148 -19.29 4.52 17.21
CA CYS A 148 -19.31 5.98 17.40
C CYS A 148 -18.64 6.45 18.70
N ASN A 149 -18.41 5.54 19.65
CA ASN A 149 -17.73 5.83 20.92
C ASN A 149 -16.23 5.51 20.84
N GLY A 150 -15.73 5.10 19.67
CA GLY A 150 -14.34 4.71 19.47
C GLY A 150 -13.99 3.31 19.99
N LYS A 151 -14.99 2.49 20.36
CA LYS A 151 -14.78 1.10 20.78
C LYS A 151 -14.83 0.17 19.59
N PHE A 152 -14.01 -0.89 19.59
CA PHE A 152 -14.10 -1.93 18.57
C PHE A 152 -15.49 -2.55 18.48
N LEU A 153 -15.96 -2.72 17.24
CA LEU A 153 -17.19 -3.44 16.94
C LEU A 153 -17.06 -4.90 17.36
N SER A 154 -18.13 -5.45 17.94
CA SER A 154 -18.24 -6.90 18.06
C SER A 154 -18.26 -7.54 16.68
N PHE A 155 -17.84 -8.80 16.57
CA PHE A 155 -17.87 -9.51 15.29
C PHE A 155 -19.28 -9.50 14.67
N GLN A 156 -20.31 -9.76 15.46
CA GLN A 156 -21.70 -9.75 14.99
C GLN A 156 -22.11 -8.36 14.46
N THR A 157 -21.77 -7.29 15.18
CA THR A 157 -22.07 -5.91 14.76
C THR A 157 -21.33 -5.55 13.47
N PHE A 158 -20.06 -5.96 13.35
CA PHE A 158 -19.26 -5.76 12.14
C PHE A 158 -19.87 -6.48 10.93
N GLN A 159 -20.26 -7.75 11.09
CA GLN A 159 -20.89 -8.52 10.02
C GLN A 159 -22.20 -7.90 9.57
N GLN A 160 -23.03 -7.46 10.51
CA GLN A 160 -24.30 -6.77 10.20
C GLN A 160 -24.06 -5.44 9.48
N ARG A 161 -23.09 -4.63 9.96
CA ARG A 161 -22.78 -3.32 9.40
C ARG A 161 -22.28 -3.39 7.96
N TYR A 162 -21.37 -4.30 7.67
CA TYR A 162 -20.71 -4.38 6.36
C TYR A 162 -21.24 -5.49 5.45
N ASN A 163 -22.17 -6.30 5.95
CA ASN A 163 -22.71 -7.49 5.27
C ASN A 163 -21.59 -8.46 4.82
N ILE A 164 -20.64 -8.71 5.71
CA ILE A 164 -19.49 -9.61 5.47
C ILE A 164 -19.77 -10.93 6.19
N LYS A 165 -20.04 -11.98 5.42
CA LYS A 165 -20.50 -13.28 5.96
C LYS A 165 -19.39 -14.20 6.45
N SER A 166 -18.17 -14.10 5.91
CA SER A 166 -17.06 -14.99 6.25
C SER A 166 -15.76 -14.22 6.48
N ILE A 167 -15.11 -14.53 7.59
CA ILE A 167 -13.67 -14.31 7.74
C ILE A 167 -12.97 -15.31 6.78
N PRO A 168 -11.92 -14.92 6.04
CA PRO A 168 -11.14 -15.83 5.20
C PRO A 168 -10.83 -17.15 5.92
N LYS A 169 -11.10 -18.28 5.26
CA LYS A 169 -11.09 -19.63 5.83
C LYS A 169 -9.81 -19.96 6.62
N TYR A 170 -8.67 -19.45 6.17
CA TYR A 170 -7.37 -19.62 6.83
C TYR A 170 -7.32 -19.03 8.25
N LEU A 171 -8.04 -17.93 8.52
CA LEU A 171 -8.14 -17.34 9.86
C LEU A 171 -9.02 -18.19 10.78
N LEU A 172 -10.06 -18.82 10.24
CA LEU A 172 -10.92 -19.74 10.98
C LEU A 172 -10.18 -21.03 11.34
N GLU A 173 -9.40 -21.57 10.40
CA GLU A 173 -8.54 -22.73 10.64
C GLU A 173 -7.49 -22.43 11.71
N LYS A 174 -6.89 -21.24 11.68
CA LYS A 174 -5.89 -20.83 12.68
C LYS A 174 -6.48 -20.54 14.07
N ALA A 175 -7.65 -19.92 14.13
CA ALA A 175 -8.36 -19.73 15.39
C ALA A 175 -8.70 -21.09 16.04
N ARG A 176 -9.02 -22.10 15.22
CA ARG A 176 -9.26 -23.47 15.69
C ARG A 176 -7.98 -24.16 16.19
N THR A 177 -6.84 -24.00 15.52
CA THR A 177 -5.56 -24.57 15.98
C THR A 177 -5.01 -23.89 17.23
N ASN A 178 -5.29 -22.61 17.43
CA ASN A 178 -4.86 -21.88 18.63
C ASN A 178 -5.73 -22.17 19.85
N ASN A 179 -6.91 -22.79 19.70
CA ASN A 179 -7.78 -23.15 20.82
C ASN A 179 -7.30 -24.39 21.61
N SER A 180 -6.25 -25.10 21.19
CA SER A 180 -5.62 -26.18 21.99
C SER A 180 -4.53 -25.68 22.95
N HIS A 181 -4.15 -24.40 22.85
CA HIS A 181 -3.29 -23.72 23.81
C HIS A 181 -4.00 -22.42 24.21
N GLN A 182 -4.75 -22.49 25.31
CA GLN A 182 -5.35 -21.29 25.91
C GLN A 182 -4.24 -20.25 26.17
N GLU A 183 -4.57 -19.02 25.75
CA GLU A 183 -3.90 -17.74 25.96
C GLU A 183 -2.99 -17.20 24.84
N ARG A 184 -3.37 -15.97 24.40
CA ARG A 184 -2.63 -14.97 23.60
C ARG A 184 -2.78 -15.02 22.08
N VAL A 185 -3.97 -14.68 21.60
CA VAL A 185 -4.12 -13.74 20.47
C VAL A 185 -5.15 -12.67 20.83
N ILE A 186 -4.83 -11.90 21.87
CA ILE A 186 -5.22 -10.49 21.93
C ILE A 186 -3.98 -9.74 21.47
N CYS A 187 -3.93 -9.41 20.18
CA CYS A 187 -3.05 -8.40 19.58
C CYS A 187 -3.83 -7.96 18.33
N LEU A 188 -4.36 -6.75 18.23
CA LEU A 188 -3.70 -5.47 18.43
C LEU A 188 -4.66 -4.48 19.10
N CYS A 189 -4.28 -3.97 20.27
CA CYS A 189 -4.53 -2.62 20.82
C CYS A 189 -4.37 -2.66 22.35
N ASN A 190 -3.12 -2.47 22.81
CA ASN A 190 -2.76 -1.68 23.99
C ASN A 190 -1.61 -0.78 23.57
#